data_AF-A0A7U9KTP1-F1
#
_entry.id   AF-A0A7U9KTP1-F1
#
_cell.length_a   1.000
_cell.length_b   1.000
_cell.length_c   1.000
_cell.angle_alpha   90.00
_cell.angle_beta   90.00
_cell.angle_gamma   90.00
#
_symmetry.space_group_name_H-M   'P 1'
#
loop_
_entity.id
_entity.type
_entity.pdbx_description
1 polymer ?
#
loop_
_entity_poly.entity_id
_entity_poly.type
_entity_poly.pdbx_seq_one_letter_code
_entity_poly.pdbx_strand_id
1 'polypeptide(L)'
;MPNSAAGKSVIISVGGEKGAVSVSDDASAKNFADSLGKLMDEYGFDGVDIDLENGLDSTYMTKALKAVHAQHREVVVTMAPQTIDMQSPQNAYFKTALNIKDFLTVVNMQYYNSGSMNGCDGKVYAQGTVHGLP
;
A
#
# COMPACT_ATOMS: atom_id res chain seq x y z
N MET A 1 8.29 9.16 23.58
CA MET A 1 9.61 8.65 23.14
C MET A 1 9.44 8.30 21.67
N PRO A 2 10.06 9.01 20.70
CA PRO A 2 9.92 8.65 19.29
C PRO A 2 10.63 7.33 19.03
N ASN A 3 10.02 6.44 18.24
CA ASN A 3 10.47 5.07 17.94
C ASN A 3 11.77 5.00 17.09
N SER A 4 12.55 6.08 16.99
CA SER A 4 13.72 6.20 16.13
C SER A 4 15.02 5.71 16.79
N ALA A 5 14.99 4.59 17.53
CA ALA A 5 16.16 4.09 18.24
C ALA A 5 17.20 3.36 17.35
N ALA A 6 17.02 3.30 16.02
CA ALA A 6 17.97 2.63 15.12
C ALA A 6 17.97 3.15 13.67
N GLY A 7 17.45 4.35 13.38
CA GLY A 7 17.31 4.85 12.01
C GLY A 7 16.29 4.08 11.15
N LYS A 8 15.31 3.45 11.79
CA LYS A 8 14.24 2.67 11.14
C LYS A 8 12.98 3.53 11.04
N SER A 9 12.34 3.52 9.87
CA SER A 9 11.03 4.12 9.67
C SER A 9 9.93 3.24 10.27
N VAL A 10 8.95 3.86 10.94
CA VAL A 10 7.75 3.21 11.47
C VAL A 10 6.55 3.73 10.68
N ILE A 11 5.86 2.83 9.98
CA ILE A 11 4.73 3.19 9.12
C ILE A 11 3.45 2.47 9.58
N ILE A 12 2.31 3.09 9.29
CA ILE A 12 0.98 2.53 9.56
C ILE A 12 0.57 1.68 8.36
N SER A 13 0.30 0.39 8.54
CA SER A 13 -0.33 -0.40 7.46
C SER A 13 -1.84 -0.25 7.51
N VAL A 14 -2.44 0.05 6.35
CA VAL A 14 -3.87 0.23 6.18
C VAL A 14 -4.41 -0.83 5.23
N GLY A 15 -5.19 -1.76 5.81
CA GLY A 15 -5.87 -2.83 5.08
C GLY A 15 -5.92 -4.17 5.83
N GLY A 16 -5.48 -5.25 5.18
CA GLY A 16 -5.54 -6.65 5.63
C GLY A 16 -6.85 -7.38 5.27
N GLU A 17 -6.86 -8.71 5.38
CA GLU A 17 -7.97 -9.63 5.00
C GLU A 17 -9.35 -9.25 5.56
N LYS A 18 -9.39 -8.47 6.65
CA LYS A 18 -10.63 -7.97 7.30
C LYS A 18 -10.76 -6.44 7.30
N GLY A 19 -9.88 -5.73 6.59
CA GLY A 19 -9.82 -4.28 6.55
C GLY A 19 -11.04 -3.68 5.85
N ALA A 20 -11.82 -2.90 6.59
CA ALA A 20 -13.03 -2.23 6.09
C ALA A 20 -12.74 -0.82 5.52
N VAL A 21 -11.48 -0.49 5.24
CA VAL A 21 -11.12 0.82 4.69
C VAL A 21 -11.52 0.85 3.21
N SER A 22 -12.40 1.78 2.87
CA SER A 22 -12.80 2.06 1.49
C SER A 22 -12.59 3.54 1.21
N VAL A 23 -11.86 3.83 0.13
CA VAL A 23 -11.59 5.19 -0.34
C VAL A 23 -12.14 5.28 -1.76
N SER A 24 -13.41 5.70 -1.88
CA SER A 24 -14.19 5.57 -3.12
C SER A 24 -14.93 6.86 -3.53
N ASP A 25 -14.69 7.96 -2.82
CA ASP A 25 -15.19 9.29 -3.15
C ASP A 25 -14.27 10.39 -2.57
N ASP A 26 -14.56 11.65 -2.88
CA ASP A 26 -13.77 12.78 -2.41
C ASP A 26 -13.79 12.96 -0.89
N ALA A 27 -14.91 12.61 -0.24
CA ALA A 27 -15.07 12.74 1.20
C ALA A 27 -14.23 11.70 1.95
N SER A 28 -14.29 10.44 1.52
CA SER A 28 -13.48 9.33 2.03
C SER A 28 -11.99 9.55 1.75
N ALA A 29 -11.61 10.08 0.59
CA ALA A 29 -10.21 10.44 0.31
C ALA A 29 -9.69 11.52 1.26
N LYS A 30 -10.49 12.55 1.52
CA LYS A 30 -10.15 13.60 2.49
C LYS A 30 -10.06 13.04 3.91
N ASN A 31 -11.05 12.25 4.33
CA ASN A 31 -11.09 11.66 5.67
C ASN A 31 -9.90 10.71 5.89
N PHE A 32 -9.52 9.94 4.88
CA PHE A 32 -8.32 9.10 4.91
C PHE A 32 -7.07 9.95 5.13
N ALA A 33 -6.86 10.99 4.31
CA ALA A 33 -5.68 11.84 4.43
C ALA A 33 -5.60 12.54 5.79
N ASP A 34 -6.71 13.10 6.27
CA ASP A 34 -6.75 13.82 7.55
C ASP A 34 -6.55 12.88 8.75
N SER A 35 -7.12 11.67 8.72
CA SER A 35 -6.96 10.70 9.80
C SER A 35 -5.54 10.14 9.83
N LEU A 36 -4.96 9.82 8.66
CA LEU A 36 -3.59 9.37 8.56
C LEU A 36 -2.60 10.44 9.03
N GLY A 37 -2.75 11.69 8.57
CA GLY A 37 -1.89 12.79 9.00
C GLY A 37 -1.93 13.02 10.51
N LYS A 38 -3.13 12.96 11.13
CA LYS A 38 -3.26 13.02 12.59
C LYS A 38 -2.56 11.88 13.30
N LEU A 39 -2.67 10.64 12.80
CA LEU A 39 -1.96 9.51 13.40
C LEU A 39 -0.44 9.68 13.27
N MET A 40 0.04 10.18 12.13
CA MET A 40 1.45 10.50 11.92
C MET A 40 1.94 11.55 12.93
N ASP A 41 1.19 12.63 13.12
CA ASP A 41 1.53 13.70 14.06
C ASP A 41 1.47 13.26 15.53
N GLU A 42 0.43 12.49 15.90
CA GLU A 42 0.18 12.08 17.28
C GLU A 42 1.17 11.01 17.76
N TYR A 43 1.48 10.04 16.89
CA TYR A 43 2.28 8.87 17.25
C TYR A 43 3.70 8.91 16.67
N GLY A 44 4.01 9.89 15.82
CA GLY A 44 5.32 10.03 15.17
C GLY A 44 5.59 8.94 14.13
N PHE A 45 4.56 8.54 13.37
CA PHE A 45 4.75 7.62 12.25
C PHE A 45 5.35 8.35 11.04
N ASP A 46 6.25 7.67 10.35
CA ASP A 46 6.96 8.19 9.18
C ASP A 46 6.14 8.05 7.90
N GLY A 47 5.03 7.31 7.92
CA GLY A 47 4.12 7.20 6.79
C GLY A 47 3.18 6.00 6.81
N VAL A 48 2.88 5.46 5.63
CA VAL A 48 1.79 4.50 5.41
C VAL A 48 2.17 3.36 4.46
N ASP A 49 1.65 2.18 4.74
CA ASP A 49 1.64 1.01 3.86
C ASP A 49 0.22 0.72 3.38
N ILE A 50 0.02 0.60 2.06
CA ILE A 50 -1.29 0.35 1.44
C ILE A 50 -1.43 -1.14 1.11
N ASP A 51 -2.27 -1.83 1.87
CA ASP A 51 -2.50 -3.28 1.83
C ASP A 51 -4.00 -3.64 1.80
N LEU A 52 -4.77 -2.97 0.94
CA LEU A 52 -6.22 -3.17 0.77
C LEU A 52 -6.55 -4.41 -0.08
N GLU A 53 -6.99 -5.48 0.56
CA GLU A 53 -7.37 -6.74 -0.10
C GLU A 53 -8.83 -6.77 -0.60
N ASN A 54 -9.64 -5.78 -0.23
CA ASN A 54 -11.06 -5.64 -0.59
C ASN A 54 -11.31 -4.78 -1.85
N GLY A 55 -10.24 -4.36 -2.54
CA GLY A 55 -10.29 -3.53 -3.73
C GLY A 55 -9.93 -2.07 -3.48
N LEU A 56 -9.33 -1.45 -4.49
CA LEU A 56 -8.76 -0.10 -4.43
C LEU A 56 -9.35 0.75 -5.55
N ASP A 57 -9.88 1.94 -5.24
CA ASP A 57 -10.19 2.95 -6.26
C ASP A 57 -8.95 3.82 -6.51
N SER A 58 -8.35 3.66 -7.70
CA SER A 58 -7.09 4.34 -8.02
C SER A 58 -7.22 5.86 -8.05
N THR A 59 -8.40 6.40 -8.35
CA THR A 59 -8.62 7.84 -8.45
C THR A 59 -8.57 8.46 -7.06
N TYR A 60 -9.38 7.93 -6.15
CA TYR A 60 -9.54 8.50 -4.82
C TYR A 60 -8.37 8.14 -3.90
N MET A 61 -7.78 6.95 -4.03
CA MET A 61 -6.56 6.61 -3.29
C MET A 61 -5.38 7.48 -3.73
N THR A 62 -5.21 7.72 -5.04
CA THR A 62 -4.19 8.68 -5.52
C THR A 62 -4.40 10.08 -4.92
N LYS A 63 -5.65 10.54 -4.87
CA LYS A 63 -5.99 11.86 -4.31
C LYS A 63 -5.67 11.93 -2.82
N ALA A 64 -6.00 10.89 -2.06
CA ALA A 64 -5.70 10.79 -0.64
C ALA A 64 -4.19 10.82 -0.38
N LEU A 65 -3.42 9.98 -1.07
CA LEU A 65 -1.96 9.90 -0.91
C LEU A 65 -1.25 11.21 -1.30
N LYS A 66 -1.72 11.90 -2.36
CA LYS A 66 -1.21 13.23 -2.72
C LYS A 66 -1.51 14.28 -1.65
N ALA A 67 -2.68 14.21 -0.99
CA ALA A 67 -3.01 15.12 0.10
C ALA A 67 -2.12 14.88 1.33
N VAL A 68 -1.85 13.61 1.67
CA VAL A 68 -0.92 13.25 2.76
C VAL A 68 0.48 13.76 2.44
N HIS A 69 1.00 13.51 1.24
CA HIS A 69 2.32 14.02 0.83
C HIS A 69 2.37 15.56 0.80
N ALA A 70 1.25 16.23 0.57
CA ALA A 70 1.16 17.68 0.67
C ALA A 70 1.34 18.21 2.11
N GLN A 71 0.86 17.45 3.10
CA GLN A 71 0.96 17.77 4.52
C GLN A 71 2.30 17.28 5.12
N HIS A 72 2.80 16.13 4.66
CA HIS A 72 4.02 15.46 5.13
C HIS A 72 4.94 15.16 3.95
N ARG A 73 5.86 16.07 3.64
CA ARG A 73 6.72 15.96 2.43
C ARG A 73 7.67 14.75 2.45
N GLU A 74 8.05 14.31 3.64
CA GLU A 74 8.95 13.17 3.85
C GLU A 74 8.20 11.86 4.13
N VAL A 75 6.89 11.82 3.84
CA VAL A 75 6.08 10.63 4.05
C VAL A 75 6.66 9.41 3.33
N VAL A 76 6.84 8.34 4.07
CA VAL A 76 7.17 7.02 3.54
C VAL A 76 5.87 6.38 3.05
N VAL A 77 5.77 6.12 1.74
CA VAL A 77 4.60 5.44 1.15
C VAL A 77 5.05 4.11 0.60
N THR A 78 4.49 3.03 1.16
CA THR A 78 4.70 1.67 0.65
C THR A 78 3.39 1.08 0.16
N MET A 79 3.48 0.11 -0.74
CA MET A 79 2.31 -0.62 -1.24
C MET A 79 2.63 -2.11 -1.22
N ALA A 80 1.67 -2.94 -0.80
CA ALA A 80 1.81 -4.39 -0.70
C ALA A 80 0.80 -5.11 -1.63
N PRO A 81 0.83 -4.88 -2.96
CA PRO A 81 -0.14 -5.47 -3.86
C PRO A 81 -0.03 -6.99 -3.93
N GLN A 82 -1.14 -7.67 -4.21
CA GLN A 82 -1.09 -9.06 -4.65
C GLN A 82 -0.46 -9.12 -6.04
N THR A 83 0.05 -10.28 -6.43
CA THR A 83 0.67 -10.45 -7.76
C THR A 83 -0.29 -10.12 -8.90
N ILE A 84 -1.59 -10.43 -8.78
CA ILE A 84 -2.60 -10.11 -9.80
C ILE A 84 -2.75 -8.61 -10.01
N ASP A 85 -2.59 -7.81 -8.95
CA ASP A 85 -2.77 -6.36 -8.94
C ASP A 85 -1.69 -5.61 -9.74
N MET A 86 -0.58 -6.29 -10.04
CA MET A 86 0.57 -5.72 -10.76
C MET A 86 0.77 -6.32 -12.17
N GLN A 87 -0.08 -7.27 -12.61
CA GLN A 87 0.04 -7.89 -13.94
C GLN A 87 -0.23 -6.95 -15.11
N SER A 88 -0.98 -5.86 -14.89
CA SER A 88 -1.35 -4.90 -15.92
C SER A 88 -1.34 -3.48 -15.38
N PRO A 89 -0.83 -2.49 -16.14
CA PRO A 89 -0.93 -1.07 -15.76
C PRO A 89 -2.38 -0.58 -15.73
N GLN A 90 -3.35 -1.41 -16.16
CA GLN A 90 -4.77 -1.10 -16.03
C GLN A 90 -5.35 -1.41 -14.65
N ASN A 91 -4.64 -2.19 -13.83
CA ASN A 91 -5.06 -2.56 -12.49
C ASN A 91 -4.94 -1.38 -11.54
N ALA A 92 -5.87 -1.27 -10.59
CA ALA A 92 -6.01 -0.07 -9.77
C ALA A 92 -4.78 0.22 -8.90
N TYR A 93 -4.16 -0.84 -8.34
CA TYR A 93 -2.91 -0.74 -7.59
C TYR A 93 -1.76 -0.22 -8.45
N PHE A 94 -1.55 -0.82 -9.63
CA PHE A 94 -0.49 -0.37 -10.53
C PHE A 94 -0.73 1.07 -11.00
N LYS A 95 -1.98 1.43 -11.36
CA LYS A 95 -2.34 2.83 -11.68
C LYS A 95 -1.99 3.79 -10.55
N THR A 96 -2.31 3.42 -9.32
CA THR A 96 -2.03 4.24 -8.14
C THR A 96 -0.53 4.40 -7.97
N ALA A 97 0.24 3.31 -8.00
CA ALA A 97 1.69 3.33 -7.91
C ALA A 97 2.33 4.23 -8.98
N LEU A 98 1.86 4.16 -10.23
CA LEU A 98 2.32 5.04 -11.31
C LEU A 98 1.98 6.52 -11.06
N ASN A 99 0.78 6.80 -10.54
CA ASN A 99 0.30 8.16 -10.28
C ASN A 99 1.00 8.85 -9.11
N ILE A 100 1.63 8.08 -8.22
CA ILE A 100 2.35 8.57 -7.05
C ILE A 100 3.85 8.26 -7.08
N LYS A 101 4.37 7.78 -8.22
CA LYS A 101 5.75 7.31 -8.38
C LYS A 101 6.82 8.31 -7.88
N ASP A 102 6.52 9.60 -7.91
CA ASP A 102 7.46 10.66 -7.53
C ASP A 102 7.72 10.71 -6.01
N PHE A 103 6.83 10.10 -5.21
CA PHE A 103 6.95 10.01 -3.75
C PHE A 103 6.65 8.61 -3.21
N LEU A 104 6.56 7.61 -4.08
CA LEU A 104 6.42 6.20 -3.70
C LEU A 104 7.78 5.67 -3.26
N THR A 105 7.87 5.19 -2.02
CA THR A 105 9.13 4.72 -1.44
C THR A 105 9.47 3.31 -1.92
N VAL A 106 8.53 2.36 -1.82
CA VAL A 106 8.74 0.98 -2.27
C VAL A 106 7.43 0.26 -2.54
N VAL A 107 7.43 -0.68 -3.48
CA VAL A 107 6.34 -1.65 -3.69
C VAL A 107 6.81 -3.03 -3.26
N ASN A 108 6.27 -3.52 -2.15
CA ASN A 108 6.56 -4.84 -1.58
C ASN A 108 5.49 -5.83 -2.05
N MET A 109 5.55 -6.24 -3.32
CA MET A 109 4.56 -7.17 -3.88
C MET A 109 4.56 -8.50 -3.10
N GLN A 110 3.37 -8.95 -2.69
CA GLN A 110 3.23 -10.17 -1.91
C GLN A 110 3.37 -11.40 -2.81
N TYR A 111 4.58 -11.97 -2.86
CA TYR A 111 4.86 -13.24 -3.56
C TYR A 111 4.42 -14.49 -2.77
N TYR A 112 3.71 -14.31 -1.65
CA TYR A 112 3.10 -15.36 -0.84
C TYR A 112 1.61 -15.06 -0.65
N ASN A 113 0.76 -16.09 -0.55
CA ASN A 113 -0.72 -16.02 -0.48
C ASN A 113 -1.46 -15.59 -1.75
N SER A 114 -0.78 -15.37 -2.87
CA SER A 114 -1.45 -15.31 -4.17
C SER A 114 -1.60 -16.73 -4.72
N GLY A 115 -2.83 -17.22 -4.89
CA GLY A 115 -3.08 -18.45 -5.64
C GLY A 115 -2.32 -18.49 -6.97
N SER A 116 -1.98 -19.69 -7.47
CA SER A 116 -1.17 -19.95 -8.67
C SER A 116 -1.27 -18.88 -9.76
N MET A 117 -0.13 -18.32 -10.19
CA MET A 117 -0.07 -17.10 -11.00
C MET A 117 0.49 -17.34 -12.40
N ASN A 118 -0.06 -16.66 -13.40
CA ASN A 118 0.52 -16.61 -14.74
C ASN A 118 1.74 -15.67 -14.76
N GLY A 119 2.89 -16.19 -15.17
CA GLY A 119 4.08 -15.39 -15.47
C GLY A 119 3.91 -14.58 -16.75
N CYS A 120 4.81 -13.61 -16.98
CA CYS A 120 4.86 -12.81 -18.21
C CYS A 120 5.08 -13.65 -19.49
N ASP A 121 5.39 -14.94 -19.35
CA ASP A 121 5.54 -15.95 -20.40
C ASP A 121 4.26 -16.79 -20.65
N GLY A 122 3.14 -16.46 -19.98
CA GLY A 122 1.88 -17.19 -20.09
C GLY A 122 1.85 -18.54 -19.38
N LYS A 123 2.85 -18.87 -18.55
CA LYS A 123 2.90 -20.12 -17.79
C LYS A 123 2.33 -19.93 -16.39
N VAL A 124 1.56 -20.91 -15.92
CA VAL A 124 1.05 -20.98 -14.54
C VAL A 124 2.17 -21.45 -13.61
N TYR A 125 2.60 -20.59 -12.70
CA TYR A 125 3.51 -20.91 -11.61
C TYR A 125 2.69 -21.20 -10.34
N ALA A 126 2.73 -22.44 -9.86
CA ALA A 126 2.18 -22.80 -8.56
C ALA A 126 3.19 -22.43 -7.46
N GLN A 127 2.72 -21.68 -6.45
CA GLN A 127 3.52 -21.28 -5.29
C GLN A 127 4.00 -22.51 -4.49
N GLY A 128 5.26 -22.51 -4.06
CA GLY A 128 5.80 -23.52 -3.16
C GLY A 128 5.18 -23.40 -1.75
N THR A 129 4.65 -24.50 -1.23
CA THR A 129 4.21 -24.60 0.15
C THR A 129 5.42 -24.48 1.09
N VAL A 130 5.37 -23.52 2.01
CA VAL A 130 6.30 -23.47 3.14
C VAL A 130 5.90 -24.58 4.09
N HIS A 131 6.48 -25.77 3.92
CA HIS A 131 6.69 -26.67 5.06
C HIS A 131 8.04 -26.33 5.68
N GLY A 132 8.00 -26.14 7.00
CA GLY A 132 9.05 -25.51 7.78
C GLY A 132 10.42 -26.16 7.65
N LEU A 133 11.44 -25.33 7.84
CA LEU A 133 12.80 -25.71 8.19
C LEU A 133 12.78 -26.78 9.29
N PRO A 134 13.65 -27.78 9.19
CA PRO A 134 14.96 -27.63 9.84
C PRO A 134 16.11 -27.38 8.87
#